data_AF-A0A972ZT76-F1
#
_entry.id   AF-A0A972ZT76-F1
#
_cell.length_a   1.000
_cell.length_b   1.000
_cell.length_c   1.000
_cell.angle_alpha   90.00
_cell.angle_beta   90.00
_cell.angle_gamma   90.00
#
_symmetry.space_group_name_H-M   'P 1'
#
loop_
_entity.id
_entity.type
_entity.pdbx_description
1 polymer ?
#
loop_
_entity_poly.entity_id
_entity_poly.type
_entity_poly.pdbx_seq_one_letter_code
_entity_poly.pdbx_strand_id
1 'polypeptide(L)'
;MTKEKFIPQLIGRNEQAIIDETDNWEFCIHQLNHLQKPWKEYFNEILTPKILQDLTTIKPGGISRFIQLHWIDKKPELSKLAKSNHIKIDALIAITDFLDFESLKDDLFAVKDCIGKKLGDVFNVHLKDILVKGMFVFPDKLKKQIEEKNTHYTSNNRENLVLALTGKLCFYFNILNDLGANILDRDLPRTIEGNFETRATNKKYSDLKFRGLGEDKHQIPNLFPTYSMFLRESNSFLSLFENLTDQEVENLIETIG
;
A
#
# COMPACT_ATOMS: atom_id res chain seq x y z
N MET A 1 1.11 -23.52 -37.54
CA MET A 1 0.53 -23.35 -36.20
C MET A 1 0.85 -21.94 -35.72
N THR A 2 -0.17 -21.13 -35.47
CA THR A 2 -0.04 -19.82 -34.83
C THR A 2 0.38 -20.05 -33.38
N LYS A 3 1.56 -19.58 -32.97
CA LYS A 3 1.96 -19.54 -31.56
C LYS A 3 0.83 -18.89 -30.77
N GLU A 4 0.20 -19.62 -29.85
CA GLU A 4 -0.74 -19.00 -28.94
C GLU A 4 0.00 -17.92 -28.16
N LYS A 5 -0.59 -16.72 -28.14
CA LYS A 5 0.01 -15.58 -27.47
C LYS A 5 -0.07 -15.85 -25.97
N PHE A 6 1.06 -15.77 -25.27
CA PHE A 6 1.12 -15.90 -23.81
C PHE A 6 0.04 -15.06 -23.13
N ILE A 7 -0.70 -15.68 -22.21
CA ILE A 7 -1.73 -15.04 -21.37
C ILE A 7 -1.25 -15.11 -19.91
N PRO A 8 -0.95 -13.97 -19.28
CA PRO A 8 -0.64 -13.91 -17.85
C PRO A 8 -1.77 -14.47 -17.00
N GLN A 9 -1.41 -15.25 -15.98
CA GLN A 9 -2.33 -15.79 -14.98
C GLN A 9 -2.12 -15.08 -13.66
N LEU A 10 -3.22 -14.82 -12.94
CA LEU A 10 -3.16 -14.21 -11.61
C LEU A 10 -2.54 -15.22 -10.63
N ILE A 11 -1.45 -14.85 -9.99
CA ILE A 11 -0.84 -15.63 -8.91
C ILE A 11 -1.56 -15.31 -7.60
N GLY A 12 -1.68 -14.02 -7.29
CA GLY A 12 -2.29 -13.55 -6.05
C GLY A 12 -2.05 -12.07 -5.80
N ARG A 13 -2.50 -11.61 -4.63
CA ARG A 13 -2.41 -10.22 -4.19
C ARG A 13 -1.77 -10.17 -2.81
N ASN A 14 -0.91 -9.18 -2.59
CA ASN A 14 -0.40 -8.87 -1.26
C ASN A 14 -1.44 -8.00 -0.52
N GLU A 15 -2.51 -8.64 -0.04
CA GLU A 15 -3.62 -7.95 0.62
C GLU A 15 -3.17 -7.11 1.83
N GLN A 16 -2.18 -7.59 2.59
CA GLN A 16 -1.65 -6.85 3.73
C GLN A 16 -0.99 -5.54 3.29
N ALA A 17 -0.14 -5.57 2.25
CA ALA A 17 0.48 -4.35 1.74
C ALA A 17 -0.54 -3.39 1.13
N ILE A 18 -1.58 -3.92 0.47
CA ILE A 18 -2.69 -3.09 -0.05
C ILE A 18 -3.40 -2.38 1.10
N ILE A 19 -3.77 -3.11 2.15
CA ILE A 19 -4.43 -2.55 3.35
C ILE A 19 -3.53 -1.52 4.01
N ASP A 20 -2.28 -1.86 4.30
CA ASP A 20 -1.34 -0.96 4.98
C ASP A 20 -1.12 0.34 4.20
N GLU A 21 -0.91 0.26 2.88
CA GLU A 21 -0.72 1.43 2.02
C GLU A 21 -2.00 2.28 1.93
N THR A 22 -3.17 1.64 1.82
CA THR A 22 -4.49 2.30 1.80
C THR A 22 -4.77 3.03 3.12
N ASP A 23 -4.58 2.36 4.26
CA ASP A 23 -4.82 2.92 5.60
C ASP A 23 -3.88 4.10 5.89
N ASN A 24 -2.62 4.01 5.44
CA ASN A 24 -1.66 5.10 5.55
C ASN A 24 -2.10 6.34 4.77
N TRP A 25 -2.62 6.15 3.55
CA TRP A 25 -3.18 7.24 2.75
C TRP A 25 -4.43 7.84 3.39
N GLU A 26 -5.38 7.01 3.81
CA GLU A 26 -6.62 7.47 4.47
C GLU A 26 -6.32 8.28 5.74
N PHE A 27 -5.40 7.78 6.56
CA PHE A 27 -4.96 8.47 7.77
C PHE A 27 -4.34 9.84 7.44
N CYS A 28 -3.42 9.94 6.47
CA CYS A 28 -2.85 11.24 6.12
C CYS A 28 -3.86 12.19 5.46
N ILE A 29 -4.80 11.70 4.65
CA ILE A 29 -5.88 12.53 4.10
C ILE A 29 -6.78 13.07 5.22
N HIS A 30 -7.07 12.26 6.24
CA HIS A 30 -7.81 12.71 7.41
C HIS A 30 -7.07 13.84 8.16
N GLN A 31 -5.76 13.66 8.40
CA GLN A 31 -4.91 14.68 9.05
C GLN A 31 -4.85 15.99 8.24
N LEU A 32 -4.75 15.90 6.91
CA LEU A 32 -4.76 17.07 6.03
C LEU A 32 -6.08 17.85 6.09
N ASN A 33 -7.22 17.14 6.09
CA ASN A 33 -8.52 17.77 6.25
C ASN A 33 -8.73 18.35 7.66
N HIS A 34 -8.14 17.73 8.69
CA HIS A 34 -8.10 18.31 10.04
C HIS A 34 -7.36 19.65 10.04
N LEU A 35 -6.15 19.69 9.49
CA LEU A 35 -5.31 20.91 9.37
C LEU A 35 -5.95 22.01 8.50
N GLN A 36 -6.74 21.64 7.49
CA GLN A 36 -7.40 22.59 6.58
C GLN A 36 -8.30 23.59 7.32
N LYS A 37 -8.93 23.17 8.43
CA LYS A 37 -9.81 24.03 9.24
C LYS A 37 -9.05 25.14 9.97
N PRO A 38 -8.09 24.86 10.87
CA PRO A 38 -7.32 25.91 11.54
C PRO A 38 -6.51 26.74 10.54
N TRP A 39 -5.98 26.14 9.46
CA TRP A 39 -5.32 26.91 8.40
C TRP A 39 -6.22 28.00 7.81
N LYS A 40 -7.47 27.65 7.51
CA LYS A 40 -8.47 28.59 6.99
C LYS A 40 -8.86 29.63 8.04
N GLU A 41 -8.96 29.25 9.32
CA GLU A 41 -9.29 30.18 10.41
C GLU A 41 -8.21 31.27 10.59
N TYR A 42 -6.93 30.89 10.58
CA TYR A 42 -5.83 31.85 10.73
C TYR A 42 -5.58 32.69 9.48
N PHE A 43 -5.59 32.07 8.29
CA PHE A 43 -5.13 32.74 7.06
C PHE A 43 -6.23 33.11 6.07
N ASN A 44 -7.48 32.72 6.33
CA ASN A 44 -8.63 32.90 5.43
C ASN A 44 -8.36 32.36 4.01
N GLU A 45 -7.66 31.23 3.91
CA GLU A 45 -7.37 30.57 2.63
C GLU A 45 -7.38 29.04 2.73
N ILE A 46 -7.33 28.38 1.57
CA ILE A 46 -7.26 26.92 1.47
C ILE A 46 -5.79 26.48 1.51
N LEU A 47 -5.54 25.33 2.12
CA LEU A 47 -4.20 24.74 2.16
C LEU A 47 -3.87 24.24 0.75
N THR A 48 -2.82 24.79 0.15
CA THR A 48 -2.46 24.47 -1.24
C THR A 48 -1.36 23.42 -1.33
N PRO A 49 -1.22 22.71 -2.47
CA PRO A 49 -0.11 21.80 -2.72
C PRO A 49 1.25 22.46 -2.48
N LYS A 50 1.39 23.74 -2.86
CA LYS A 50 2.64 24.48 -2.65
C LYS A 50 2.96 24.64 -1.16
N ILE A 51 1.98 25.03 -0.35
CA ILE A 51 2.15 25.18 1.10
C ILE A 51 2.54 23.84 1.75
N LEU A 52 1.90 22.75 1.32
CA LEU A 52 2.23 21.41 1.81
C LEU A 52 3.62 20.95 1.41
N GLN A 53 4.05 21.26 0.18
CA GLN A 53 5.40 20.96 -0.28
C GLN A 53 6.44 21.76 0.51
N ASP A 54 6.18 23.04 0.77
CA ASP A 54 7.06 23.87 1.59
C ASP A 54 7.14 23.28 3.03
N LEU A 55 6.01 22.90 3.62
CA LEU A 55 5.94 22.28 4.95
C LEU A 55 6.75 20.97 5.05
N THR A 56 6.67 20.08 4.06
CA THR A 56 7.38 18.80 4.08
C THR A 56 8.90 18.97 4.01
N THR A 57 9.40 20.06 3.41
CA THR A 57 10.85 20.35 3.33
C THR A 57 11.44 21.04 4.57
N ILE A 58 10.62 21.67 5.40
CA ILE A 58 11.08 22.45 6.56
C ILE A 58 11.55 21.54 7.69
N LYS A 59 12.65 21.88 8.36
CA LYS A 59 13.10 21.14 9.56
C LYS A 59 12.11 21.33 10.71
N PRO A 60 11.98 20.37 11.66
CA PRO A 60 11.05 20.48 12.80
C PRO A 60 11.10 21.84 13.54
N GLY A 61 12.30 22.36 13.85
CA GLY A 61 12.45 23.66 14.51
C GLY A 61 12.07 24.89 13.66
N GLY A 62 11.71 24.70 12.39
CA GLY A 62 11.34 25.77 11.45
C GLY A 62 9.84 26.01 11.30
N ILE A 63 8.97 25.18 11.92
CA ILE A 63 7.51 25.30 11.75
C ILE A 63 6.99 26.63 12.28
N SER A 64 7.42 27.08 13.46
CA SER A 64 7.00 28.39 13.99
C SER A 64 7.34 29.52 13.01
N ARG A 65 8.56 29.48 12.48
CA ARG A 65 9.04 30.48 11.51
C ARG A 65 8.24 30.42 10.21
N PHE A 66 7.88 29.24 9.74
CA PHE A 66 7.04 29.06 8.55
C PHE A 66 5.68 29.74 8.70
N ILE A 67 4.99 29.49 9.82
CA ILE A 67 3.68 30.10 10.13
C ILE A 67 3.81 31.63 10.21
N GLN A 68 4.82 32.12 10.91
CA GLN A 68 5.07 33.55 11.08
C GLN A 68 5.37 34.28 9.76
N LEU A 69 6.20 33.68 8.91
CA LEU A 69 6.49 34.22 7.57
C LEU A 69 5.23 34.26 6.70
N HIS A 70 4.42 33.21 6.76
CA HIS A 70 3.17 33.15 6.01
C HIS A 70 2.18 34.21 6.50
N TRP A 71 2.06 34.40 7.82
CA TRP A 71 1.25 35.45 8.42
C TRP A 71 1.68 36.85 7.96
N ILE A 72 2.99 37.15 7.99
CA ILE A 72 3.56 38.42 7.54
C ILE A 72 3.19 38.68 6.07
N ASP A 73 3.34 37.70 5.18
CA ASP A 73 3.04 37.89 3.76
C ASP A 73 1.54 38.15 3.51
N LYS A 74 0.66 37.61 4.35
CA LYS A 74 -0.79 37.85 4.29
C LYS A 74 -1.24 39.20 4.86
N LYS A 75 -0.40 39.91 5.62
CA LYS A 75 -0.70 41.24 6.13
C LYS A 75 -0.12 42.31 5.19
N PRO A 76 -0.95 43.14 4.51
CA PRO A 76 -0.47 44.06 3.47
C PRO A 76 0.66 44.99 3.90
N GLU A 77 0.59 45.54 5.11
CA GLU A 77 1.59 46.46 5.64
C GLU A 77 2.90 45.74 5.97
N LEU A 78 2.84 44.57 6.61
CA LEU A 78 4.02 43.77 6.95
C LEU A 78 4.68 43.18 5.70
N SER A 79 3.90 42.72 4.72
CA SER A 79 4.41 42.21 3.44
C SER A 79 5.17 43.31 2.66
N LYS A 80 4.68 44.56 2.67
CA LYS A 80 5.40 45.70 2.07
C LYS A 80 6.74 45.95 2.78
N LEU A 81 6.75 45.95 4.11
CA LEU A 81 7.98 46.13 4.89
C LEU A 81 8.99 45.01 4.60
N ALA A 82 8.54 43.75 4.58
CA ALA A 82 9.35 42.59 4.25
C ALA A 82 9.96 42.66 2.84
N LYS A 83 9.21 43.14 1.84
CA LYS A 83 9.66 43.26 0.43
C LYS A 83 10.57 44.46 0.18
N SER A 84 10.43 45.52 0.98
CA SER A 84 11.23 46.75 0.83
C SER A 84 12.71 46.59 1.24
N ASN A 85 13.09 45.47 1.87
CA ASN A 85 14.42 45.19 2.42
C ASN A 85 14.97 46.21 3.44
N HIS A 86 14.18 47.23 3.83
CA HIS A 86 14.58 48.20 4.84
C HIS A 86 14.68 47.58 6.25
N ILE A 87 13.88 46.54 6.52
CA ILE A 87 13.91 45.77 7.77
C ILE A 87 14.20 44.31 7.41
N LYS A 88 15.21 43.71 8.04
CA LYS A 88 15.49 42.27 7.88
C LYS A 88 14.31 41.46 8.40
N ILE A 89 13.94 40.38 7.71
CA ILE A 89 12.78 39.55 8.07
C ILE A 89 12.85 39.02 9.51
N ASP A 90 14.05 38.70 10.01
CA ASP A 90 14.26 38.26 11.39
C ASP A 90 13.92 39.34 12.42
N ALA A 91 14.31 40.59 12.12
CA ALA A 91 13.98 41.73 12.97
C ALA A 91 12.48 42.01 12.92
N LEU A 92 11.84 41.87 11.75
CA LEU A 92 10.40 42.04 11.59
C LEU A 92 9.63 40.98 12.38
N ILE A 93 10.04 39.72 12.36
CA ILE A 93 9.44 38.64 13.18
C ILE A 93 9.58 38.98 14.67
N ALA A 94 10.77 39.41 15.13
CA ALA A 94 11.02 39.67 16.55
C ALA A 94 10.16 40.81 17.14
N ILE A 95 9.77 41.78 16.31
CA ILE A 95 8.95 42.94 16.73
C ILE A 95 7.46 42.78 16.43
N THR A 96 7.06 41.74 15.69
CA THR A 96 5.66 41.51 15.34
C THR A 96 4.97 40.77 16.48
N ASP A 97 3.84 41.32 16.94
CA ASP A 97 2.96 40.63 17.88
C ASP A 97 2.10 39.63 17.10
N PHE A 98 2.38 38.33 17.29
CA PHE A 98 1.70 37.25 16.59
C PHE A 98 0.53 36.71 17.42
N LEU A 99 -0.46 36.13 16.74
CA LEU A 99 -1.45 35.29 17.41
C LEU A 99 -0.78 34.05 18.02
N ASP A 100 -1.45 33.45 19.00
CA ASP A 100 -1.07 32.13 19.49
C ASP A 100 -1.30 31.08 18.39
N PHE A 101 -0.23 30.40 17.99
CA PHE A 101 -0.24 29.38 16.94
C PHE A 101 0.06 27.97 17.46
N GLU A 102 0.07 27.72 18.78
CA GLU A 102 0.50 26.41 19.32
C GLU A 102 -0.33 25.24 18.76
N SER A 103 -1.66 25.35 18.73
CA SER A 103 -2.52 24.31 18.13
C SER A 103 -2.22 24.08 16.64
N LEU A 104 -1.98 25.16 15.87
CA LEU A 104 -1.67 25.04 14.44
C LEU A 104 -0.28 24.41 14.23
N LYS A 105 0.69 24.70 15.12
CA LYS A 105 2.00 24.07 15.09
C LYS A 105 1.89 22.57 15.30
N ASP A 106 1.12 22.14 16.30
CA ASP A 106 0.93 20.71 16.60
C ASP A 106 0.27 19.97 15.43
N ASP A 107 -0.75 20.55 14.81
CA ASP A 107 -1.39 19.98 13.61
C ASP A 107 -0.41 19.89 12.43
N LEU A 108 0.41 20.92 12.21
CA LEU A 108 1.44 20.92 11.16
C LEU A 108 2.52 19.87 11.43
N PHE A 109 2.92 19.66 12.68
CA PHE A 109 3.82 18.57 13.06
C PHE A 109 3.19 17.21 12.78
N ALA A 110 1.93 16.99 13.18
CA ALA A 110 1.22 15.73 12.96
C ALA A 110 1.12 15.39 11.47
N VAL A 111 0.75 16.37 10.63
CA VAL A 111 0.69 16.20 9.17
C VAL A 111 2.07 15.89 8.60
N LYS A 112 3.10 16.64 9.01
CA LYS A 112 4.47 16.43 8.54
C LYS A 112 4.98 15.03 8.89
N ASP A 113 4.76 14.59 10.13
CA ASP A 113 5.14 13.27 10.60
C ASP A 113 4.38 12.16 9.87
N CYS A 114 3.08 12.35 9.65
CA CYS A 114 2.26 11.42 8.87
C CYS A 114 2.85 11.22 7.48
N ILE A 115 3.03 12.32 6.74
CA ILE A 115 3.55 12.29 5.38
C ILE A 115 4.94 11.68 5.36
N GLY A 116 5.85 12.17 6.20
CA GLY A 116 7.24 11.73 6.21
C GLY A 116 7.43 10.26 6.58
N LYS A 117 6.70 9.76 7.60
CA LYS A 117 6.86 8.38 8.09
C LYS A 117 6.08 7.35 7.28
N LYS A 118 4.90 7.72 6.75
CA LYS A 118 3.97 6.77 6.13
C LYS A 118 3.99 6.79 4.60
N LEU A 119 4.17 7.97 3.98
CA LEU A 119 4.05 8.13 2.53
C LEU A 119 5.37 8.53 1.85
N GLY A 120 6.24 9.25 2.56
CA GLY A 120 7.53 9.72 2.06
C GLY A 120 7.40 10.49 0.74
N ASP A 121 8.27 10.14 -0.21
CA ASP A 121 8.33 10.80 -1.52
C ASP A 121 7.11 10.55 -2.41
N VAL A 122 6.40 9.44 -2.18
CA VAL A 122 5.19 9.07 -2.94
C VAL A 122 4.09 10.13 -2.75
N PHE A 123 4.03 10.77 -1.57
CA PHE A 123 3.09 11.86 -1.32
C PHE A 123 3.24 13.01 -2.31
N ASN A 124 4.47 13.46 -2.56
CA ASN A 124 4.75 14.61 -3.42
C ASN A 124 4.36 14.34 -4.87
N VAL A 125 4.46 13.09 -5.33
CA VAL A 125 4.06 12.67 -6.69
C VAL A 125 2.55 12.84 -6.90
N HIS A 126 1.74 12.53 -5.87
CA HIS A 126 0.28 12.54 -5.96
C HIS A 126 -0.39 13.78 -5.33
N LEU A 127 0.39 14.73 -4.83
CA LEU A 127 -0.10 15.89 -4.09
C LEU A 127 -1.16 16.73 -4.83
N LYS A 128 -1.03 16.83 -6.16
CA LYS A 128 -2.02 17.55 -6.99
C LYS A 128 -3.30 16.74 -7.20
N ASP A 129 -3.19 15.42 -7.23
CA ASP A 129 -4.31 14.52 -7.50
C ASP A 129 -5.24 14.39 -6.26
N ILE A 130 -4.69 14.60 -5.06
CA ILE A 130 -5.44 14.49 -3.81
C ILE A 130 -6.21 15.76 -3.43
N LEU A 131 -5.91 16.94 -4.00
CA LEU A 131 -6.66 18.17 -3.72
C LEU A 131 -7.75 18.38 -4.77
N VAL A 132 -9.01 18.12 -4.39
CA VAL A 132 -10.17 18.23 -5.28
C VAL A 132 -11.16 19.23 -4.71
N LYS A 133 -11.44 20.30 -5.47
CA LYS A 133 -12.40 21.35 -5.09
C LYS A 133 -12.18 21.94 -3.68
N GLY A 134 -10.91 22.04 -3.27
CA GLY A 134 -10.53 22.62 -1.97
C GLY A 134 -10.61 21.67 -0.78
N MET A 135 -10.78 20.36 -1.01
CA MET A 135 -10.70 19.32 0.03
C MET A 135 -9.72 18.23 -0.38
N PHE A 136 -9.10 17.59 0.62
CA PHE A 136 -8.23 16.45 0.37
C PHE A 136 -9.06 15.18 0.28
N VAL A 137 -8.88 14.42 -0.79
CA VAL A 137 -9.60 13.18 -1.09
C VAL A 137 -8.58 12.11 -1.44
N PHE A 138 -8.86 10.87 -1.07
CA PHE A 138 -8.10 9.71 -1.53
C PHE A 138 -8.68 9.22 -2.88
N PRO A 139 -8.07 9.54 -4.03
CA PRO A 139 -8.68 9.27 -5.33
C PRO A 139 -8.69 7.76 -5.65
N ASP A 140 -9.77 7.30 -6.28
CA ASP A 140 -9.91 5.90 -6.72
C ASP A 140 -8.80 5.47 -7.69
N LYS A 141 -8.26 6.40 -8.48
CA LYS A 141 -7.11 6.13 -9.36
C LYS A 141 -5.89 5.67 -8.57
N LEU A 142 -5.62 6.30 -7.42
CA LEU A 142 -4.48 5.93 -6.58
C LEU A 142 -4.73 4.61 -5.85
N LYS A 143 -5.97 4.37 -5.39
CA LYS A 143 -6.38 3.06 -4.84
C LYS A 143 -6.11 1.92 -5.84
N LYS A 144 -6.48 2.12 -7.10
CA LYS A 144 -6.19 1.16 -8.18
C LYS A 144 -4.70 0.99 -8.43
N GLN A 145 -3.91 2.06 -8.42
CA GLN A 145 -2.45 1.96 -8.56
C GLN A 145 -1.80 1.14 -7.44
N ILE A 146 -2.28 1.29 -6.20
CA ILE A 146 -1.84 0.48 -5.05
C ILE A 146 -2.22 -0.99 -5.25
N GLU A 147 -3.46 -1.26 -5.66
CA GLU A 147 -3.92 -2.63 -5.96
C GLU A 147 -3.09 -3.27 -7.08
N GLU A 148 -2.88 -2.56 -8.19
CA GLU A 148 -2.10 -3.02 -9.35
C GLU A 148 -0.64 -3.30 -8.98
N LYS A 149 0.00 -2.40 -8.21
CA LYS A 149 1.39 -2.54 -7.73
C LYS A 149 1.58 -3.79 -6.86
N ASN A 150 0.56 -4.19 -6.12
CA ASN A 150 0.59 -5.32 -5.19
C ASN A 150 -0.16 -6.56 -5.71
N THR A 151 -0.53 -6.57 -6.99
CA THR A 151 -1.12 -7.73 -7.68
C THR A 151 -0.07 -8.39 -8.56
N HIS A 152 0.11 -9.70 -8.40
CA HIS A 152 1.17 -10.46 -9.06
C HIS A 152 0.60 -11.39 -10.12
N TYR A 153 1.16 -11.31 -11.32
CA TYR A 153 0.84 -12.16 -12.46
C TYR A 153 2.08 -12.92 -12.92
N THR A 154 1.86 -14.04 -13.58
CA THR A 154 2.93 -14.77 -14.25
C THR A 154 3.54 -13.94 -15.40
N SER A 155 4.82 -14.16 -15.67
CA SER A 155 5.59 -13.47 -16.70
C SER A 155 5.75 -14.28 -18.00
N ASN A 156 5.52 -15.60 -17.96
CA ASN A 156 5.70 -16.51 -19.10
C ASN A 156 4.93 -17.84 -18.93
N ASN A 157 4.93 -18.70 -19.97
CA ASN A 157 4.27 -20.00 -19.96
C ASN A 157 4.85 -21.00 -18.93
N ARG A 158 6.14 -20.92 -18.59
CA ARG A 158 6.73 -21.79 -17.55
C ARG A 158 6.18 -21.45 -16.17
N GLU A 159 6.03 -20.17 -15.87
CA GLU A 159 5.36 -19.73 -14.65
C GLU A 159 3.88 -20.14 -14.62
N ASN A 160 3.17 -20.10 -15.75
CA ASN A 160 1.81 -20.64 -15.85
C ASN A 160 1.76 -22.14 -15.49
N LEU A 161 2.68 -22.94 -16.04
CA LEU A 161 2.79 -24.37 -15.73
C LEU A 161 3.05 -24.61 -14.25
N VAL A 162 4.04 -23.88 -13.68
CA VAL A 162 4.39 -24.00 -12.26
C VAL A 162 3.21 -23.60 -11.37
N LEU A 163 2.52 -22.49 -11.68
CA LEU A 163 1.35 -22.05 -10.94
C LEU A 163 0.22 -23.11 -10.98
N ALA A 164 -0.04 -23.71 -12.14
CA ALA A 164 -1.04 -24.76 -12.29
C ALA A 164 -0.71 -26.01 -11.46
N LEU A 165 0.57 -26.44 -11.46
CA LEU A 165 1.04 -27.55 -10.64
C LEU A 165 0.94 -27.27 -9.14
N THR A 166 1.37 -26.07 -8.72
CA THR A 166 1.23 -25.64 -7.32
C THR A 166 -0.23 -25.58 -6.91
N GLY A 167 -1.12 -25.09 -7.78
CA GLY A 167 -2.57 -25.11 -7.57
C GLY A 167 -3.13 -26.52 -7.38
N LYS A 168 -2.71 -27.50 -8.19
CA LYS A 168 -3.10 -28.91 -8.01
C LYS A 168 -2.60 -29.49 -6.69
N LEU A 169 -1.36 -29.20 -6.30
CA LEU A 169 -0.82 -29.65 -5.01
C LEU A 169 -1.62 -29.06 -3.84
N CYS A 170 -1.92 -27.76 -3.88
CA CYS A 170 -2.80 -27.11 -2.90
C CYS A 170 -4.15 -27.83 -2.80
N PHE A 171 -4.76 -28.15 -3.94
CA PHE A 171 -6.03 -28.87 -3.98
C PHE A 171 -5.96 -30.23 -3.27
N TYR A 172 -4.93 -31.03 -3.52
CA TYR A 172 -4.78 -32.33 -2.85
C TYR A 172 -4.48 -32.20 -1.35
N PHE A 173 -3.62 -31.26 -0.94
CA PHE A 173 -3.40 -30.99 0.49
C PHE A 173 -4.68 -30.53 1.19
N ASN A 174 -5.48 -29.69 0.54
CA ASN A 174 -6.75 -29.21 1.08
C ASN A 174 -7.79 -30.33 1.21
N ILE A 175 -7.81 -31.29 0.28
CA ILE A 175 -8.59 -32.53 0.45
C ILE A 175 -8.13 -33.27 1.71
N LEU A 176 -6.82 -33.48 1.90
CA LEU A 176 -6.31 -34.16 3.08
C LEU A 176 -6.64 -33.39 4.38
N ASN A 177 -6.60 -32.06 4.35
CA ASN A 177 -6.96 -31.22 5.48
C ASN A 177 -8.45 -31.31 5.82
N ASP A 178 -9.32 -31.41 4.80
CA ASP A 178 -10.74 -31.71 4.99
C ASP A 178 -10.99 -33.09 5.60
N LEU A 179 -10.06 -34.04 5.42
CA LEU A 179 -10.06 -35.35 6.09
C LEU A 179 -9.44 -35.30 7.50
N GLY A 180 -8.83 -34.18 7.88
CA GLY A 180 -8.25 -33.95 9.20
C GLY A 180 -6.74 -34.09 9.31
N ALA A 181 -5.99 -34.06 8.20
CA ALA A 181 -4.53 -34.14 8.20
C ALA A 181 -3.84 -32.88 8.78
N ASN A 182 -4.51 -31.73 8.79
CA ASN A 182 -4.03 -30.46 9.36
C ASN A 182 -2.62 -30.03 8.90
N ILE A 183 -2.35 -30.21 7.61
CA ILE A 183 -1.11 -29.86 6.91
C ILE A 183 -1.06 -28.34 6.72
N LEU A 184 0.07 -27.76 7.06
CA LEU A 184 0.40 -26.35 6.86
C LEU A 184 1.53 -26.21 5.82
N ASP A 185 1.67 -25.04 5.25
CA ASP A 185 2.80 -24.62 4.39
C ASP A 185 4.16 -24.95 5.03
N ARG A 186 4.35 -24.65 6.31
CA ARG A 186 5.58 -24.97 7.06
C ARG A 186 5.87 -26.47 7.23
N ASP A 187 4.87 -27.32 6.99
CA ASP A 187 5.02 -28.78 7.05
C ASP A 187 5.48 -29.35 5.70
N LEU A 188 5.51 -28.53 4.64
CA LEU A 188 5.99 -28.91 3.32
C LEU A 188 7.53 -28.94 3.27
N PRO A 189 8.12 -29.70 2.33
CA PRO A 189 9.56 -29.65 2.10
C PRO A 189 10.04 -28.21 1.87
N ARG A 190 11.15 -27.83 2.51
CA ARG A 190 11.75 -26.47 2.41
C ARG A 190 11.97 -25.99 0.97
N THR A 191 12.20 -26.92 0.04
CA THR A 191 12.37 -26.64 -1.38
C THR A 191 11.13 -26.06 -2.05
N ILE A 192 9.94 -26.30 -1.48
CA ILE A 192 8.66 -25.91 -2.08
C ILE A 192 7.80 -25.08 -1.12
N GLU A 193 8.03 -25.15 0.20
CA GLU A 193 7.34 -24.39 1.25
C GLU A 193 7.09 -22.93 0.85
N GLY A 194 8.11 -22.25 0.31
CA GLY A 194 8.03 -20.85 -0.10
C GLY A 194 7.11 -20.53 -1.27
N ASN A 195 6.50 -21.55 -1.91
CA ASN A 195 5.51 -21.40 -2.97
C ASN A 195 4.07 -21.47 -2.44
N PHE A 196 3.89 -21.78 -1.16
CA PHE A 196 2.58 -21.94 -0.53
C PHE A 196 2.38 -20.92 0.57
N GLU A 197 1.13 -20.66 0.88
CA GLU A 197 0.71 -19.96 2.09
C GLU A 197 -0.48 -20.69 2.70
N THR A 198 -0.53 -20.76 4.04
CA THR A 198 -1.68 -21.32 4.74
C THR A 198 -2.64 -20.22 5.19
N ARG A 199 -3.93 -20.39 4.90
CA ARG A 199 -5.00 -19.56 5.47
C ARG A 199 -6.01 -20.44 6.18
N ALA A 200 -6.46 -20.01 7.35
CA ALA A 200 -7.56 -20.68 8.04
C ALA A 200 -8.88 -20.40 7.32
N THR A 201 -9.63 -21.44 7.02
CA THR A 201 -11.01 -21.30 6.54
C THR A 201 -11.97 -21.87 7.56
N ASN A 202 -13.07 -21.16 7.77
CA ASN A 202 -14.17 -21.65 8.58
C ASN A 202 -15.04 -22.55 7.70
N LYS A 203 -15.00 -23.86 7.92
CA LYS A 203 -15.96 -24.80 7.32
C LYS A 203 -17.00 -25.22 8.35
N LYS A 204 -18.24 -25.35 7.92
CA LYS A 204 -19.28 -26.01 8.72
C LYS A 204 -19.08 -27.52 8.64
N TYR A 205 -19.50 -28.26 9.65
CA TYR A 205 -19.42 -29.73 9.65
C TYR A 205 -20.15 -30.38 8.47
N SER A 206 -21.24 -29.77 8.00
CA SER A 206 -21.95 -30.19 6.77
C SER A 206 -21.04 -30.26 5.54
N ASP A 207 -19.95 -29.50 5.55
CA ASP A 207 -19.04 -29.34 4.43
C ASP A 207 -17.86 -30.32 4.54
N LEU A 208 -17.75 -31.04 5.68
CA LEU A 208 -16.70 -32.02 5.94
C LEU A 208 -17.24 -33.42 5.70
N LYS A 209 -16.74 -34.05 4.62
CA LYS A 209 -17.22 -35.36 4.16
C LYS A 209 -17.08 -36.51 5.18
N PHE A 210 -16.32 -36.35 6.27
CA PHE A 210 -15.88 -37.50 7.10
C PHE A 210 -15.87 -37.30 8.63
N ARG A 211 -16.50 -36.26 9.20
CA ARG A 211 -16.57 -36.11 10.68
C ARG A 211 -18.01 -35.98 11.18
N GLY A 212 -18.35 -36.81 12.17
CA GLY A 212 -19.69 -36.93 12.75
C GLY A 212 -20.18 -35.67 13.48
N LEU A 213 -21.49 -35.65 13.75
CA LEU A 213 -22.24 -34.57 14.41
C LEU A 213 -21.57 -34.10 15.72
N GLY A 214 -20.98 -32.89 15.73
CA GLY A 214 -20.56 -32.22 16.96
C GLY A 214 -19.70 -30.96 16.74
N GLU A 215 -20.22 -29.80 17.18
CA GLU A 215 -19.65 -28.43 17.21
C GLU A 215 -19.71 -27.56 15.94
N ASP A 216 -19.98 -26.26 16.11
CA ASP A 216 -20.50 -25.40 15.04
C ASP A 216 -19.45 -24.93 14.00
N LYS A 217 -18.15 -24.89 14.35
CA LYS A 217 -17.08 -24.39 13.47
C LYS A 217 -15.72 -25.00 13.81
N HIS A 218 -15.05 -25.55 12.81
CA HIS A 218 -13.62 -25.86 12.90
C HIS A 218 -12.84 -24.99 11.91
N GLN A 219 -11.72 -24.44 12.39
CA GLN A 219 -10.75 -23.80 11.52
C GLN A 219 -9.93 -24.90 10.85
N ILE A 220 -10.05 -24.99 9.53
CA ILE A 220 -9.29 -25.95 8.74
C ILE A 220 -8.27 -25.17 7.93
N PRO A 221 -6.98 -25.53 8.00
CA PRO A 221 -5.97 -24.91 7.18
C PRO A 221 -6.23 -25.25 5.70
N ASN A 222 -6.20 -24.22 4.85
CA ASN A 222 -6.14 -24.37 3.41
C ASN A 222 -4.85 -23.75 2.90
N LEU A 223 -4.13 -24.50 2.07
CA LEU A 223 -2.98 -24.04 1.33
C LEU A 223 -3.42 -23.38 0.02
N PHE A 224 -2.71 -22.32 -0.33
CA PHE A 224 -2.84 -21.60 -1.60
C PHE A 224 -1.44 -21.34 -2.17
N PRO A 225 -1.30 -21.15 -3.50
CA PRO A 225 -0.09 -20.57 -4.06
C PRO A 225 0.14 -19.19 -3.43
N THR A 226 1.35 -18.90 -2.95
CA THR A 226 1.65 -17.56 -2.44
C THR A 226 1.92 -16.59 -3.59
N TYR A 227 1.44 -15.35 -3.47
CA TYR A 227 1.70 -14.29 -4.46
C TYR A 227 3.20 -14.06 -4.71
N SER A 228 4.05 -14.42 -3.73
CA SER A 228 5.50 -14.24 -3.76
C SER A 228 6.27 -15.41 -4.38
N MET A 229 5.61 -16.46 -4.89
CA MET A 229 6.26 -17.70 -5.30
C MET A 229 7.31 -17.52 -6.42
N PHE A 230 7.17 -16.49 -7.25
CA PHE A 230 8.16 -16.16 -8.30
C PHE A 230 9.07 -14.97 -7.94
N LEU A 231 8.84 -14.31 -6.81
CA LEU A 231 9.73 -13.24 -6.30
C LEU A 231 10.97 -13.82 -5.59
N ARG A 232 10.92 -15.08 -5.14
CA ARG A 232 12.04 -15.74 -4.47
C ARG A 232 13.00 -16.28 -5.54
N GLU A 233 14.24 -15.79 -5.54
CA GLU A 233 15.33 -16.14 -6.48
C GLU A 233 15.73 -17.64 -6.49
N SER A 234 15.00 -18.50 -5.76
CA SER A 234 15.24 -19.93 -5.64
C SER A 234 13.92 -20.71 -5.61
N ASN A 235 12.99 -20.38 -6.52
CA ASN A 235 11.84 -21.24 -6.77
C ASN A 235 12.32 -22.57 -7.38
N SER A 236 12.56 -23.54 -6.52
CA SER A 236 13.06 -24.88 -6.91
C SER A 236 12.07 -25.63 -7.82
N PHE A 237 10.82 -25.17 -7.91
CA PHE A 237 9.82 -25.70 -8.83
C PHE A 237 10.01 -25.19 -10.26
N LEU A 238 10.48 -23.94 -10.44
CA LEU A 238 10.82 -23.42 -11.76
C LEU A 238 12.01 -24.18 -12.36
N SER A 239 13.03 -24.50 -11.55
CA SER A 239 14.22 -25.21 -12.03
C SER A 239 13.97 -26.64 -12.52
N LEU A 240 12.88 -27.27 -12.07
CA LEU A 240 12.45 -28.58 -12.59
C LEU A 240 12.01 -28.52 -14.06
N PHE A 241 11.63 -27.35 -14.56
CA PHE A 241 11.08 -27.16 -15.91
C PHE A 241 11.94 -26.23 -16.77
N GLU A 242 13.09 -25.78 -16.28
CA GLU A 242 14.01 -24.89 -17.02
C GLU A 242 14.47 -25.49 -18.35
N ASN A 243 14.65 -26.81 -18.41
CA ASN A 243 15.14 -27.52 -19.58
C ASN A 243 14.05 -27.94 -20.58
N LEU A 244 12.77 -27.71 -20.26
CA LEU A 244 11.67 -28.03 -21.19
C LEU A 244 11.57 -26.98 -22.29
N THR A 245 11.30 -27.44 -23.51
CA THR A 245 10.95 -26.59 -24.64
C THR A 245 9.58 -25.95 -24.42
N ASP A 246 9.32 -24.80 -25.07
CA ASP A 246 8.03 -24.11 -24.92
C ASP A 246 6.84 -25.01 -25.35
N GLN A 247 7.04 -25.88 -26.34
CA GLN A 247 6.03 -26.85 -26.79
C GLN A 247 5.75 -27.93 -25.75
N GLU A 248 6.78 -28.43 -25.05
CA GLU A 248 6.60 -29.40 -23.96
C GLU A 248 5.86 -28.77 -22.78
N VAL A 249 6.14 -27.50 -22.49
CA VAL A 249 5.44 -26.73 -21.46
C VAL A 249 3.95 -26.55 -21.82
N GLU A 250 3.64 -26.18 -23.06
CA GLU A 250 2.25 -26.03 -23.54
C GLU A 250 1.48 -27.35 -23.45
N ASN A 251 2.06 -28.46 -23.93
CA ASN A 251 1.43 -29.78 -23.85
C ASN A 251 1.17 -30.22 -22.39
N LEU A 252 2.08 -29.90 -21.48
CA LEU A 252 1.90 -30.18 -20.05
C LEU A 252 0.79 -29.34 -19.43
N ILE A 253 0.69 -28.06 -19.79
CA ILE A 253 -0.41 -27.19 -19.33
C ILE A 253 -1.76 -27.77 -19.75
N GLU A 254 -1.90 -28.19 -21.02
CA GLU A 254 -3.13 -28.84 -21.52
C GLU A 254 -3.47 -30.14 -20.78
N THR A 255 -2.46 -30.93 -20.41
CA THR A 255 -2.64 -32.19 -19.67
C THR A 255 -3.00 -31.94 -18.20
N ILE A 256 -2.62 -30.78 -17.66
CA ILE A 256 -2.86 -30.38 -16.29
C ILE A 256 -4.20 -29.63 -16.15
N GLY A 257 -4.70 -28.96 -17.19
CA GLY A 257 -6.06 -28.42 -17.22
C GLY A 257 -7.15 -29.46 -17.00
#